data_AF-A0A819DM32-F1
#
_entry.id   AF-A0A819DM32-F1
#
_cell.length_a   1.000
_cell.length_b   1.000
_cell.length_c   1.000
_cell.angle_alpha   90.00
_cell.angle_beta   90.00
_cell.angle_gamma   90.00
#
_symmetry.space_group_name_H-M   'P 1'
#
loop_
_entity.id
_entity.type
_entity.pdbx_description
1 polymer ?
#
loop_
_entity_poly.entity_id
_entity_poly.type
_entity_poly.pdbx_seq_one_letter_code
_entity_poly.pdbx_strand_id
1 'polypeptide(L)' 'MYMNRECISLFIHIDNTLYCSIQNGHQVVKMSLNSNDSIFMTAAGTGCAGSTSDMLDQPFGIYVNINFD' A
#
# COMPACT_ATOMS: atom_id res chain seq x y z
N MET A 1 -9.54 -1.01 13.92
CA MET A 1 -8.15 -0.57 14.16
C MET A 1 -7.85 0.49 13.13
N TYR A 2 -7.74 1.77 13.52
CA TYR A 2 -7.50 2.86 12.59
C TYR A 2 -6.00 2.95 12.27
N MET A 3 -5.63 2.99 10.99
CA MET A 3 -4.25 3.23 10.55
C MET A 3 -3.89 4.70 10.85
N ASN A 4 -3.21 4.95 11.97
CA ASN A 4 -2.67 6.27 12.33
C ASN A 4 -1.29 6.49 11.69
N ARG A 5 -1.20 6.18 10.39
CA ARG A 5 0.00 6.44 9.58
C ARG A 5 -0.44 7.12 8.30
N GLU A 6 0.29 8.16 7.91
CA GLU A 6 -0.08 9.00 6.76
C GLU A 6 0.08 8.23 5.46
N CYS A 7 -0.95 8.33 4.63
CA CYS A 7 -0.91 7.87 3.25
C CYS A 7 -0.31 8.96 2.37
N ILE A 8 0.92 8.78 1.91
CA ILE A 8 1.63 9.80 1.12
C ILE A 8 1.27 9.72 -0.36
N SER A 9 0.85 8.55 -0.83
CA SER A 9 0.39 8.34 -2.20
C SER A 9 -0.72 7.30 -2.26
N LEU A 10 -1.75 7.59 -3.05
CA LEU A 10 -2.91 6.74 -3.27
C LEU A 10 -2.97 6.31 -4.74
N PHE A 11 -3.37 5.06 -4.96
CA PHE A 11 -3.72 4.54 -6.29
C PHE A 11 -4.97 3.69 -6.19
N ILE A 12 -5.94 3.90 -7.08
CA ILE A 12 -7.14 3.07 -7.18
C ILE A 12 -7.01 2.21 -8.43
N HIS A 13 -6.98 0.89 -8.24
CA HIS A 13 -6.91 -0.08 -9.32
C HIS A 13 -8.31 -0.42 -9.85
N ILE A 14 -8.37 -0.93 -11.09
CA ILE A 14 -9.62 -1.21 -11.80
C ILE A 14 -10.49 -2.29 -11.15
N ASP A 15 -9.90 -3.14 -10.31
CA ASP A 15 -10.62 -4.16 -9.53
C ASP A 15 -11.22 -3.62 -8.21
N ASN A 16 -11.33 -2.30 -8.07
CA ASN A 16 -11.76 -1.61 -6.86
C ASN A 16 -10.84 -1.85 -5.64
N THR A 17 -9.54 -2.04 -5.87
CA THR A 17 -8.54 -2.04 -4.79
C THR A 17 -7.92 -0.67 -4.64
N LEU A 18 -8.00 -0.09 -3.43
CA LEU A 18 -7.23 1.09 -3.05
C LEU A 18 -5.88 0.64 -2.52
N TYR A 19 -4.81 1.21 -3.07
CA TYR A 19 -3.44 1.09 -2.58
C TYR A 19 -3.01 2.39 -1.93
N CYS A 20 -2.25 2.27 -0.85
CA CYS A 20 -1.75 3.38 -0.07
C CYS A 20 -0.28 3.16 0.29
N SER A 21 0.57 4.12 -0.06
CA SER A 21 1.98 4.15 0.34
C SER A 21 2.14 4.84 1.69
N ILE A 22 2.66 4.10 2.68
CA ILE A 22 2.89 4.58 4.04
C ILE A 22 4.38 4.79 4.24
N GLN A 23 4.85 6.03 4.09
CA GLN A 23 6.27 6.37 4.13
C GLN A 23 6.93 5.99 5.46
N ASN A 24 6.41 6.49 6.59
CA ASN A 24 6.88 6.14 7.93
C ASN A 24 6.49 4.71 8.35
N GLY A 25 5.70 4.04 7.53
CA GLY A 25 5.26 2.66 7.68
C GLY A 25 6.22 1.66 7.05
N HIS A 26 7.11 2.10 6.14
CA HIS A 26 7.94 1.18 5.36
C HIS A 26 7.11 0.12 4.64
N GLN A 27 5.89 0.49 4.22
CA GLN A 27 4.87 -0.42 3.73
C GLN A 27 4.02 0.23 2.65
N VAL A 28 3.55 -0.60 1.72
CA VAL A 28 2.37 -0.32 0.89
C VAL A 28 1.26 -1.20 1.40
N VAL A 29 0.11 -0.61 1.72
CA VAL A 29 -1.09 -1.33 2.13
C VAL A 29 -2.16 -1.25 1.05
N LYS A 30 -3.10 -2.19 1.07
CA LYS A 30 -4.24 -2.24 0.18
C LYS A 30 -5.52 -2.56 0.91
N MET A 31 -6.64 -2.07 0.41
CA MET A 31 -7.98 -2.43 0.87
C MET A 31 -8.94 -2.60 -0.30
N SER A 32 -9.94 -3.46 -0.14
CA SER A 32 -11.06 -3.58 -1.07
C SER A 32 -12.03 -2.42 -0.86
N LEU A 33 -12.46 -1.79 -1.95
CA LEU A 33 -13.56 -0.81 -1.95
C LEU A 33 -14.92 -1.47 -2.21
N ASN A 34 -14.96 -2.80 -2.39
CA ASN A 34 -16.20 -3.55 -2.61
C ASN A 34 -16.93 -3.91 -1.30
N SER A 35 -16.33 -3.66 -0.14
CA SER A 35 -16.96 -3.85 1.17
C SER A 35 -16.81 -2.60 2.03
N ASN A 36 -17.69 -2.46 3.02
CA ASN A 36 -17.61 -1.36 4.00
C ASN A 36 -16.56 -1.61 5.09
N ASP A 37 -15.80 -2.71 4.99
CA ASP A 37 -14.77 -3.06 5.95
C ASP A 37 -13.51 -2.25 5.67
N SER A 38 -13.10 -1.42 6.63
CA SER A 38 -11.86 -0.65 6.55
C SER A 38 -10.64 -1.49 6.96
N ILE A 39 -10.50 -2.69 6.37
CA ILE A 39 -9.39 -3.60 6.66
C ILE A 39 -8.29 -3.39 5.61
N PHE A 40 -7.15 -2.89 6.08
CA PHE A 40 -5.94 -2.77 5.28
C PHE A 40 -5.10 -4.05 5.41
N MET A 41 -4.64 -4.56 4.26
CA MET A 41 -3.68 -5.65 4.15
C MET A 41 -2.35 -5.12 3.61
N THR A 42 -1.24 -5.69 4.03
CA THR A 42 0.07 -5.36 3.46
C THR A 42 0.17 -5.89 2.02
N ALA A 43 0.49 -5.01 1.07
CA ALA A 43 0.80 -5.38 -0.30
C ALA A 43 2.31 -5.55 -0.51
N ALA A 44 3.13 -4.73 0.16
CA ALA A 44 4.59 -4.81 0.14
C ALA A 44 5.20 -4.16 1.40
N GLY A 45 6.43 -4.56 1.74
CA GLY A 45 7.18 -4.04 2.88
C GLY A 45 6.89 -4.78 4.19
N THR A 46 7.90 -4.90 5.04
CA THR A 46 7.82 -5.63 6.33
C THR A 46 7.38 -4.76 7.51
N GLY A 47 7.27 -3.44 7.33
CA GLY A 47 7.08 -2.49 8.44
C GLY A 47 8.38 -1.90 8.97
N CYS A 48 9.53 -2.36 8.48
CA CYS A 48 10.86 -1.90 8.85
C CYS A 48 11.60 -1.34 7.62
N ALA A 49 12.34 -0.26 7.81
CA ALA A 49 13.23 0.31 6.80
C ALA A 49 14.32 -0.70 6.41
N GLY A 50 14.57 -0.84 5.11
CA GLY A 50 15.66 -1.68 4.63
C GLY A 50 15.70 -1.82 3.12
N SER A 51 16.76 -2.48 2.64
CA SER A 51 17.06 -2.67 1.22
C SER A 51 17.02 -4.13 0.77
N THR A 52 16.57 -5.06 1.62
CA THR A 52 16.31 -6.44 1.21
C THR A 52 15.07 -6.48 0.30
N SER A 53 14.93 -7.57 -0.46
CA SER A 53 13.89 -7.71 -1.49
C SER A 53 12.44 -7.56 -1.00
N ASP A 54 12.20 -7.71 0.30
CA ASP A 54 10.90 -7.64 0.96
C ASP A 54 10.71 -6.37 1.80
N MET A 55 11.74 -5.53 1.93
CA MET A 55 11.72 -4.29 2.71
C MET A 55 11.54 -3.06 1.82
N LEU A 56 11.00 -2.00 2.41
CA LEU A 56 10.89 -0.69 1.77
C LEU A 56 11.49 0.35 2.71
N ASP A 57 12.29 1.28 2.17
CA ASP A 57 12.75 2.43 2.92
C ASP A 57 12.05 3.68 2.40
N GLN A 58 11.19 4.26 3.25
CA GLN A 58 10.40 5.45 2.97
C GLN A 58 9.74 5.45 1.57
N PRO A 59 8.79 4.53 1.28
CA PRO A 59 8.14 4.50 -0.01
C PRO A 59 7.30 5.78 -0.25
N PHE A 60 7.33 6.28 -1.49
CA PHE A 60 6.57 7.46 -1.93
C PHE A 60 5.54 7.08 -3.00
N GLY A 61 5.75 7.48 -4.26
CA GLY A 61 4.81 7.27 -5.36
C GLY A 61 4.61 5.80 -5.67
N ILE A 62 3.35 5.44 -5.95
CA ILE A 62 2.95 4.10 -6.36
C ILE A 62 2.16 4.17 -7.67
N TYR A 63 2.37 3.17 -8.52
CA TYR A 63 1.57 2.91 -9.71
C TYR A 63 1.40 1.41 -9.83
N VAL A 64 0.15 0.95 -10.02
CA VAL A 64 -0.14 -0.46 -10.28
C VAL A 64 -0.42 -0.59 -11.76
N ASN A 65 0.39 -1.38 -12.45
CA ASN A 65 0.16 -1.68 -13.85
C ASN A 65 -0.98 -2.71 -13.97
N ILE A 66 -1.80 -2.53 -15.00
CA ILE A 66 -2.65 -3.59 -15.53
C ILE A 66 -1.77 -4.34 -16.51
N ASN A 67 -1.21 -5.48 -16.12
CA ASN A 67 -0.41 -6.29 -17.05
C ASN A 67 -1.26 -6.57 -18.30
N PHE A 68 -0.99 -5.83 -19.38
CA PHE A 68 -1.57 -6.02 -20.71
C PHE A 68 -0.76 -7.06 -21.50
N ASP A 69 -0.29 -8.11 -20.82
CA ASP A 69 0.39 -9.22 -21.50
C ASP A 69 -0.58 -9.96 -22.45
#